data_AF-A0A857KNG2-F1
#
_entry.id   AF-A0A857KNG2-F1
#
_cell.length_a   1.000
_cell.length_b   1.000
_cell.length_c   1.000
_cell.angle_alpha   90.00
_cell.angle_beta   90.00
_cell.angle_gamma   90.00
#
_symmetry.space_group_name_H-M   'P 1'
#
loop_
_entity.id
_entity.type
_entity.pdbx_description
1 polymer ?
#
loop_
_entity_poly.entity_id
_entity_poly.type
_entity_poly.pdbx_seq_one_letter_code
_entity_poly.pdbx_strand_id
1 'polypeptide(L)'
;MSTDDSRRRVEYQSVSGALAQLDSKNPRAALLIAGVANAVIAEAERSPRFAKALADSVAALIDQPAGAPAPATSVPRRRAPAKPRVTRAPGAFDPFVVYRESGAGGLSARLTALTVDQLRDIIAEQELDTRKETGRKRKLEVLVTWIIERVEASENKGSVFR
;
A
#
# COMPACT_ATOMS: atom_id res chain seq x y z
N MET A 1 -32.37 -21.25 -15.16
CA MET A 1 -31.47 -20.81 -14.07
C MET A 1 -30.28 -21.75 -14.06
N SER A 2 -29.05 -21.21 -14.02
CA SER A 2 -27.83 -22.05 -14.08
C SER A 2 -27.57 -22.72 -12.73
N THR A 3 -27.06 -23.95 -12.74
CA THR A 3 -26.70 -24.73 -11.53
C THR A 3 -25.79 -23.96 -10.57
N ASP A 4 -24.92 -23.10 -11.10
CA ASP A 4 -24.04 -22.24 -10.31
C ASP A 4 -24.78 -21.17 -9.52
N ASP A 5 -25.87 -20.61 -10.06
CA ASP A 5 -26.66 -19.59 -9.35
C ASP A 5 -27.38 -20.20 -8.14
N SER A 6 -27.93 -21.40 -8.30
CA SER A 6 -28.55 -22.16 -7.21
C SER A 6 -27.54 -22.48 -6.11
N ARG A 7 -26.31 -22.87 -6.48
CA ARG A 7 -25.24 -23.16 -5.51
C ARG A 7 -24.85 -21.93 -4.69
N ARG A 8 -24.64 -20.78 -5.34
CA ARG A 8 -24.30 -19.52 -4.65
C ARG A 8 -25.37 -19.11 -3.64
N ARG A 9 -26.66 -19.26 -4.00
CA ARG A 9 -27.77 -18.95 -3.09
C ARG A 9 -27.74 -19.80 -1.82
N VAL A 10 -27.48 -21.10 -1.96
CA VAL A 10 -27.35 -22.00 -0.81
C VAL A 10 -26.18 -21.60 0.08
N GLU A 11 -25.03 -21.25 -0.51
CA GLU A 11 -23.86 -20.79 0.25
C GLU A 11 -24.16 -19.48 1.01
N TYR A 12 -24.83 -18.50 0.38
CA TYR A 12 -25.23 -17.26 1.07
C TYR A 12 -26.22 -17.48 2.20
N GLN A 13 -27.18 -18.40 2.02
CA GLN A 13 -28.11 -18.79 3.07
C GLN A 13 -27.39 -19.49 4.24
N SER A 14 -26.41 -20.34 3.95
CA SER A 14 -25.57 -21.00 4.96
C SER A 14 -24.81 -19.99 5.81
N VAL A 15 -24.16 -19.00 5.19
CA VAL A 15 -23.44 -17.94 5.93
C VAL A 15 -24.39 -17.12 6.80
N SER A 16 -25.57 -16.79 6.28
CA SER A 16 -26.60 -16.04 7.02
C SER A 16 -27.09 -16.83 8.24
N GLY A 17 -27.34 -18.13 8.09
CA GLY A 17 -27.72 -19.02 9.18
C GLY A 17 -26.62 -19.15 10.24
N ALA A 18 -25.36 -19.28 9.83
CA ALA A 18 -24.22 -19.36 10.73
C ALA A 18 -24.05 -18.07 11.57
N LEU A 19 -24.26 -16.90 10.96
CA LEU A 19 -24.25 -15.62 11.67
C LEU A 19 -25.40 -15.53 12.68
N ALA A 20 -26.62 -15.95 12.33
CA ALA A 20 -27.75 -15.96 13.25
C ALA A 20 -27.52 -16.91 14.44
N GLN A 21 -26.93 -18.08 14.20
CA GLN A 21 -26.56 -19.00 15.28
C GLN A 21 -25.46 -18.42 16.17
N LEU A 22 -24.47 -17.73 15.59
CA LEU A 22 -23.44 -17.04 16.35
C LEU A 22 -24.03 -15.91 17.20
N ASP A 23 -24.97 -15.14 16.64
CA ASP A 23 -25.63 -14.04 17.34
C ASP A 23 -26.35 -14.51 18.61
N SER A 24 -27.05 -15.66 18.52
CA SER A 24 -27.73 -16.28 19.66
C SER A 24 -26.79 -16.68 20.81
N LYS A 25 -25.50 -16.89 20.52
CA LYS A 25 -24.47 -17.30 21.51
C LYS A 25 -23.57 -16.14 21.94
N ASN A 26 -23.23 -15.25 21.00
CA ASN A 26 -22.33 -14.13 21.18
C ASN A 26 -22.65 -13.02 20.15
N PRO A 27 -23.55 -12.09 20.51
CA PRO A 27 -24.01 -11.06 19.58
C PRO A 27 -22.89 -10.09 19.18
N ARG A 28 -21.95 -9.82 20.10
CA ARG A 28 -20.81 -8.94 19.81
C ARG A 28 -19.89 -9.55 18.76
N ALA A 29 -19.63 -10.86 18.84
CA ALA A 29 -18.81 -11.55 17.83
C ALA A 29 -19.52 -11.58 16.46
N ALA A 30 -20.84 -11.83 16.43
CA ALA A 30 -21.62 -11.82 15.20
C ALA A 30 -21.55 -10.45 14.49
N LEU A 31 -21.75 -9.36 15.24
CA LEU A 31 -21.64 -7.99 14.71
C LEU A 31 -20.23 -7.67 14.19
N LEU A 32 -19.18 -8.09 14.90
CA LEU A 32 -17.80 -7.86 14.45
C LEU A 32 -17.51 -8.57 13.13
N ILE A 33 -17.90 -9.84 13.00
CA ILE A 33 -17.69 -10.61 11.77
C ILE A 33 -18.48 -10.01 10.61
N ALA A 34 -19.74 -9.63 10.83
CA ALA A 34 -20.55 -8.96 9.81
C ALA A 34 -19.92 -7.63 9.37
N GLY A 35 -19.40 -6.84 10.31
CA GLY A 35 -18.68 -5.60 10.02
C GLY A 35 -17.42 -5.82 9.18
N VAL A 36 -16.62 -6.82 9.51
CA VAL A 36 -15.41 -7.18 8.73
C VAL A 36 -15.79 -7.64 7.32
N ALA A 37 -16.80 -8.51 7.18
CA ALA A 37 -17.26 -8.97 5.88
C ALA A 37 -17.70 -7.79 4.99
N ASN A 38 -18.48 -6.86 5.54
CA ASN A 38 -18.92 -5.66 4.82
C ASN A 38 -17.75 -4.76 4.41
N ALA A 39 -16.76 -4.57 5.28
CA ALA A 39 -15.57 -3.78 4.96
C ALA A 39 -14.75 -4.40 3.82
N VAL A 40 -14.60 -5.73 3.80
CA VAL A 40 -13.91 -6.46 2.73
C VAL A 40 -14.67 -6.34 1.41
N ILE A 41 -16.00 -6.47 1.42
CA ILE A 41 -16.84 -6.31 0.24
C ILE A 41 -16.68 -4.90 -0.34
N ALA A 42 -16.82 -3.86 0.50
CA ALA A 42 -16.71 -2.47 0.08
C ALA A 42 -15.33 -2.16 -0.54
N GLU A 43 -14.25 -2.71 0.01
CA GLU A 43 -12.90 -2.53 -0.54
C GLU A 43 -12.72 -3.29 -1.86
N ALA A 44 -13.31 -4.47 -2.01
CA ALA A 44 -13.30 -5.22 -3.26
C ALA A 44 -14.04 -4.50 -4.39
N GLU A 45 -15.15 -3.82 -4.08
CA GLU A 45 -15.87 -2.98 -5.05
C GLU A 45 -15.08 -1.72 -5.43
N ARG A 46 -14.38 -1.10 -4.47
CA ARG A 46 -13.59 0.12 -4.69
C ARG A 46 -12.28 -0.14 -5.43
N SER A 47 -11.69 -1.32 -5.29
CA SER A 47 -10.33 -1.63 -5.76
C SER A 47 -10.26 -2.96 -6.53
N PRO A 48 -10.17 -2.92 -7.88
CA PRO A 48 -10.01 -4.13 -8.70
C PRO A 48 -8.75 -4.94 -8.36
N ARG A 49 -7.68 -4.25 -7.91
CA ARG A 49 -6.44 -4.91 -7.47
C ARG A 49 -6.68 -5.74 -6.21
N PHE A 50 -7.45 -5.21 -5.26
CA PHE A 50 -7.79 -5.92 -4.04
C PHE A 50 -8.68 -7.13 -4.34
N ALA A 51 -9.71 -6.95 -5.16
CA ALA A 51 -10.58 -8.05 -5.61
C ALA A 51 -9.77 -9.19 -6.26
N LYS A 52 -8.81 -8.87 -7.13
CA LYS A 52 -7.92 -9.87 -7.74
C LYS A 52 -7.07 -10.60 -6.70
N ALA A 53 -6.43 -9.86 -5.78
CA ALA A 53 -5.61 -10.46 -4.74
C ALA A 53 -6.42 -11.38 -3.80
N LEU A 54 -7.67 -11.02 -3.51
CA LEU A 54 -8.60 -11.85 -2.73
C LEU A 54 -8.92 -13.15 -3.46
N ALA A 55 -9.29 -13.09 -4.74
CA ALA A 55 -9.58 -14.28 -5.55
C ALA A 55 -8.37 -15.22 -5.66
N ASP A 56 -7.18 -14.67 -5.94
CA ASP A 56 -5.94 -15.44 -6.02
C ASP A 56 -5.61 -16.14 -4.67
N SER A 57 -5.91 -15.47 -3.55
CA SER A 57 -5.69 -16.04 -2.20
C SER A 57 -6.67 -17.19 -1.89
N VAL A 58 -7.95 -17.04 -2.25
CA VAL A 58 -8.96 -18.10 -2.05
C VAL A 58 -8.64 -19.33 -2.91
N ALA A 59 -8.23 -19.13 -4.17
CA ALA A 59 -7.82 -20.23 -5.03
C ALA A 59 -6.65 -21.04 -4.43
N ALA A 60 -5.64 -20.35 -3.87
CA ALA A 60 -4.50 -21.00 -3.23
C ALA A 60 -4.86 -21.82 -1.98
N LEU A 61 -5.99 -21.51 -1.31
CA LEU A 61 -6.48 -22.28 -0.16
C LEU A 61 -7.25 -23.53 -0.59
N ILE A 62 -7.97 -23.47 -1.72
CA ILE A 62 -8.76 -24.59 -2.24
C ILE A 62 -7.84 -25.67 -2.83
N ASP A 63 -6.76 -25.27 -3.51
CA ASP A 63 -5.82 -26.19 -4.17
C ASP A 63 -4.83 -26.88 -3.21
N GLN A 64 -4.99 -26.75 -1.88
CA GLN A 64 -4.13 -27.39 -0.90
C GLN A 64 -4.65 -28.81 -0.56
N PRO A 65 -3.94 -29.90 -0.93
CA PRO A 65 -4.42 -31.26 -0.64
C PRO A 65 -4.28 -31.58 0.85
N ALA A 66 -5.39 -32.02 1.46
CA ALA A 66 -5.45 -32.47 2.84
C ALA A 66 -4.71 -33.82 3.00
N GLY A 67 -3.58 -33.82 3.72
CA GLY A 67 -2.90 -35.04 4.16
C GLY A 67 -1.45 -35.24 3.69
N ALA A 68 -0.85 -34.33 2.94
CA ALA A 68 0.60 -34.33 2.78
C ALA A 68 1.27 -33.81 4.07
N PRO A 69 2.39 -34.41 4.54
CA PRO A 69 3.15 -33.80 5.63
C PRO A 69 3.45 -32.36 5.24
N ALA A 70 3.25 -31.42 6.16
CA ALA A 70 3.46 -29.98 5.92
C ALA A 70 4.71 -29.82 5.05
N PRO A 71 4.56 -29.42 3.76
CA PRO A 71 5.74 -29.24 2.95
C PRO A 71 6.48 -28.10 3.62
N ALA A 72 7.69 -28.38 4.10
CA ALA A 72 8.64 -27.37 4.53
C ALA A 72 8.51 -26.22 3.53
N THR A 73 8.04 -25.07 4.03
CA THR A 73 7.93 -23.76 3.35
C THR A 73 8.41 -23.88 1.92
N SER A 74 7.49 -24.21 1.00
CA SER A 74 7.86 -24.43 -0.39
C SER A 74 8.53 -23.16 -0.87
N VAL A 75 9.84 -23.30 -1.07
CA VAL A 75 10.75 -22.23 -1.47
C VAL A 75 10.07 -21.51 -2.62
N PRO A 76 9.91 -20.17 -2.56
CA PRO A 76 9.16 -19.44 -3.56
C PRO A 76 9.68 -19.86 -4.93
N ARG A 77 8.79 -20.41 -5.78
CA ARG A 77 8.99 -20.59 -7.23
C ARG A 77 9.97 -19.53 -7.66
N ARG A 78 11.19 -19.93 -8.06
CA ARG A 78 12.34 -19.07 -8.36
C ARG A 78 11.82 -17.78 -8.99
N ARG A 79 11.50 -16.79 -8.14
CA ARG A 79 11.21 -15.46 -8.60
C ARG A 79 12.53 -15.12 -9.25
N ALA A 80 12.50 -14.71 -10.52
CA ALA A 80 13.63 -14.00 -11.10
C ALA A 80 14.18 -13.12 -9.97
N PRO A 81 15.47 -13.30 -9.62
CA PRO A 81 16.02 -12.92 -8.32
C PRO A 81 15.40 -11.59 -7.95
N ALA A 82 14.63 -11.58 -6.83
CA ALA A 82 13.97 -10.37 -6.37
C ALA A 82 15.04 -9.30 -6.44
N LYS A 83 14.85 -8.34 -7.36
CA LYS A 83 15.84 -7.32 -7.69
C LYS A 83 16.38 -6.87 -6.34
N PRO A 84 17.70 -6.97 -6.10
CA PRO A 84 18.28 -6.69 -4.79
C PRO A 84 17.59 -5.42 -4.30
N ARG A 85 16.98 -5.47 -3.11
CA ARG A 85 16.31 -4.31 -2.51
C ARG A 85 17.34 -3.21 -2.64
N VAL A 86 17.13 -2.32 -3.61
CA VAL A 86 18.12 -1.33 -3.98
C VAL A 86 18.24 -0.51 -2.72
N THR A 87 19.32 -0.71 -1.98
CA THR A 87 19.70 0.16 -0.88
C THR A 87 19.94 1.46 -1.59
N ARG A 88 18.93 2.34 -1.57
CA ARG A 88 19.06 3.67 -2.16
C ARG A 88 20.25 4.32 -1.48
N ALA A 89 21.05 5.03 -2.27
CA ALA A 89 22.14 5.78 -1.69
C ALA A 89 21.56 6.80 -0.69
N PRO A 90 22.33 7.21 0.32
CA PRO A 90 21.98 8.38 1.10
C PRO A 90 21.71 9.56 0.16
N GLY A 91 20.70 10.37 0.47
CA GLY A 91 20.45 11.62 -0.20
C GLY A 91 21.67 12.53 -0.11
N ALA A 92 21.88 13.34 -1.14
CA ALA A 92 23.06 14.18 -1.22
C ALA A 92 23.15 15.22 -0.08
N PHE A 93 22.00 15.63 0.46
CA PHE A 93 21.87 16.53 1.61
C PHE A 93 20.44 16.47 2.16
N ASP A 94 20.23 17.04 3.36
CA ASP A 94 18.91 17.26 3.92
C ASP A 94 18.28 18.56 3.35
N PRO A 95 17.16 18.48 2.60
CA PRO A 95 16.51 19.63 1.99
C PRO A 95 15.85 20.57 3.01
N PHE A 96 15.50 20.11 4.21
CA PHE A 96 14.95 20.97 5.27
C PHE A 96 16.01 21.89 5.84
N VAL A 97 17.22 21.39 6.05
CA VAL A 97 18.37 22.20 6.50
C VAL A 97 18.66 23.29 5.48
N VAL A 98 18.80 22.92 4.21
CA VAL A 98 19.07 23.88 3.12
C VAL A 98 17.94 24.92 2.99
N TYR A 99 16.68 24.50 3.12
CA TYR A 99 15.54 25.41 3.06
C TYR A 99 15.56 26.43 4.21
N ARG A 100 15.92 26.03 5.43
CA ARG A 100 16.05 26.96 6.57
C ARG A 100 17.22 27.91 6.44
N GLU A 101 18.33 27.47 5.84
CA GLU A 101 19.53 28.30 5.67
C GLU A 101 19.43 29.29 4.51
N SER A 102 18.88 28.85 3.37
CA SER A 102 18.95 29.60 2.09
C SER A 102 17.59 29.80 1.41
N GLY A 103 16.50 29.36 2.03
CA GLY A 103 15.14 29.47 1.49
C GLY A 103 14.89 28.60 0.25
N ALA A 104 13.71 28.80 -0.35
CA ALA A 104 13.28 28.08 -1.55
C ALA A 104 14.23 28.27 -2.75
N GLY A 105 14.77 29.48 -2.92
CA GLY A 105 15.70 29.81 -4.01
C GLY A 105 17.02 29.04 -3.90
N GLY A 106 17.62 29.01 -2.71
CA GLY A 106 18.85 28.25 -2.46
C GLY A 106 18.65 26.74 -2.56
N LEU A 107 17.50 26.23 -2.09
CA LEU A 107 17.13 24.83 -2.26
C LEU A 107 16.97 24.46 -3.75
N SER A 108 16.26 25.30 -4.52
CA SER A 108 16.06 25.09 -5.96
C SER A 108 17.39 24.96 -6.69
N ALA A 109 18.32 25.91 -6.47
CA ALA A 109 19.63 25.89 -7.10
C ALA A 109 20.39 24.59 -6.82
N ARG A 110 20.41 24.13 -5.56
CA ARG A 110 21.07 22.87 -5.18
C ARG A 110 20.39 21.64 -5.79
N LEU A 111 19.06 21.60 -5.82
CA LEU A 111 18.32 20.48 -6.41
C LEU A 111 18.48 20.40 -7.93
N THR A 112 18.55 21.55 -8.63
CA THR A 112 18.74 21.56 -10.09
C THR A 112 20.11 21.04 -10.54
N ALA A 113 21.11 21.08 -9.66
CA ALA A 113 22.44 20.52 -9.92
C ALA A 113 22.51 18.99 -9.77
N LEU A 114 21.46 18.36 -9.25
CA LEU A 114 21.42 16.91 -9.00
C LEU A 114 20.80 16.13 -10.16
N THR A 115 21.15 14.86 -10.23
CA THR A 115 20.49 13.91 -11.14
C THR A 115 19.13 13.47 -10.59
N VAL A 116 18.26 12.99 -11.49
CA VAL A 116 16.93 12.47 -11.14
C VAL A 116 16.99 11.35 -10.08
N ASP A 117 18.03 10.52 -10.10
CA ASP A 117 18.18 9.44 -9.13
C ASP A 117 18.61 9.96 -7.76
N GLN A 118 19.52 10.94 -7.70
CA GLN A 118 19.87 11.63 -6.45
C GLN A 118 18.66 12.37 -5.82
N LEU A 119 17.80 12.97 -6.65
CA LEU A 119 16.55 13.55 -6.17
C LEU A 119 15.62 12.50 -5.55
N ARG A 120 15.57 11.30 -6.15
CA ARG A 120 14.78 10.17 -5.60
C ARG A 120 15.38 9.58 -4.34
N ASP A 121 16.70 9.64 -4.18
CA ASP A 121 17.38 9.23 -2.96
C ASP A 121 17.04 10.19 -1.81
N ILE A 122 17.08 11.50 -2.05
CA ILE A 122 16.61 12.53 -1.09
C ILE A 122 15.14 12.32 -0.71
N ILE A 123 14.26 12.12 -1.70
CA ILE A 123 12.83 11.88 -1.46
C ILE A 123 12.60 10.64 -0.59
N ALA A 124 13.42 9.60 -0.77
CA ALA A 124 13.29 8.36 -0.02
C ALA A 124 13.84 8.47 1.40
N GLU A 125 15.00 9.10 1.57
CA GLU A 125 15.63 9.27 2.89
C GLU A 125 14.79 10.15 3.81
N GLN A 126 14.19 11.21 3.26
CA GLN A 126 13.38 12.17 4.02
C GLN A 126 11.89 11.82 4.04
N GLU A 127 11.53 10.63 3.55
CA GLU A 127 10.15 10.12 3.46
C GLU A 127 9.13 11.14 2.88
N LEU A 128 9.57 12.01 1.97
CA LEU A 128 8.74 13.10 1.43
C LEU A 128 7.51 12.55 0.68
N ASP A 129 7.66 11.39 0.03
CA ASP A 129 6.67 10.78 -0.86
C ASP A 129 5.91 9.60 -0.23
N THR A 130 5.15 9.90 0.83
CA THR A 130 4.33 8.90 1.54
C THR A 130 3.28 8.23 0.66
N ARG A 131 2.82 8.92 -0.40
CA ARG A 131 1.78 8.44 -1.33
C ARG A 131 2.35 7.82 -2.62
N LYS A 132 3.68 7.74 -2.76
CA LYS A 132 4.38 7.17 -3.92
C LYS A 132 4.06 7.86 -5.26
N GLU A 133 3.82 9.17 -5.23
CA GLU A 133 3.49 10.02 -6.38
C GLU A 133 4.70 10.30 -7.28
N THR A 134 5.91 10.33 -6.71
CA THR A 134 7.14 10.65 -7.43
C THR A 134 7.63 9.49 -8.29
N GLY A 135 7.15 8.27 -8.03
CA GLY A 135 7.51 7.07 -8.78
C GLY A 135 7.15 7.13 -10.27
N ARG A 136 6.18 7.97 -10.68
CA ARG A 136 5.80 8.18 -12.09
C ARG A 136 6.47 9.41 -12.70
N LYS A 137 7.04 10.31 -11.90
CA LYS A 137 7.70 11.54 -12.35
C LYS A 137 9.10 11.19 -12.89
N ARG A 138 9.39 11.65 -14.11
CA ARG A 138 10.65 11.36 -14.83
C ARG A 138 11.47 12.62 -15.11
N LYS A 139 10.81 13.78 -15.22
CA LYS A 139 11.45 15.06 -15.47
C LYS A 139 12.08 15.61 -14.19
N LEU A 140 13.30 16.11 -14.30
CA LEU A 140 14.06 16.70 -13.21
C LEU A 140 13.32 17.89 -12.60
N GLU A 141 12.92 18.86 -13.43
CA GLU A 141 12.18 20.06 -13.02
C GLU A 141 10.94 19.72 -12.18
N VAL A 142 10.17 18.71 -12.61
CA VAL A 142 8.97 18.27 -11.92
C VAL A 142 9.27 17.68 -10.54
N LEU A 143 10.42 17.01 -10.37
CA LEU A 143 10.85 16.52 -9.05
C LEU A 143 11.38 17.64 -8.17
N VAL A 144 12.12 18.60 -8.74
CA VAL A 144 12.62 19.78 -8.02
C VAL A 144 11.46 20.59 -7.44
N THR A 145 10.51 20.99 -8.28
CA THR A 145 9.31 21.74 -7.84
C THR A 145 8.56 20.97 -6.75
N TRP A 146 8.37 19.67 -6.95
CA TRP A 146 7.64 18.84 -5.99
C TRP A 146 8.35 18.73 -4.63
N ILE A 147 9.68 18.60 -4.61
CA ILE A 147 10.45 18.58 -3.35
C ILE A 147 10.29 19.92 -2.63
N ILE A 148 10.42 21.04 -3.34
CA ILE A 148 10.30 22.39 -2.75
C ILE A 148 8.90 22.58 -2.14
N GLU A 149 7.84 22.28 -2.90
CA GLU A 149 6.45 22.38 -2.43
C GLU A 149 6.23 21.52 -1.16
N ARG A 150 6.84 20.33 -1.11
CA ARG A 150 6.66 19.42 0.02
C ARG A 150 7.40 19.87 1.28
N VAL A 151 8.59 20.42 1.12
CA VAL A 151 9.41 20.97 2.20
C VAL A 151 8.74 22.23 2.76
N GLU A 152 8.33 23.16 1.89
CA GLU A 152 7.61 24.37 2.27
C GLU A 152 6.30 24.06 3.00
N ALA A 153 5.48 23.16 2.45
CA ALA A 153 4.24 22.74 3.09
C ALA A 153 4.45 22.03 4.44
N SER A 154 5.64 21.47 4.69
CA SER A 154 5.97 20.81 5.96
C SER A 154 6.51 21.79 7.00
N GLU A 155 7.35 22.74 6.60
CA GLU A 155 7.83 23.82 7.48
C GLU A 155 6.68 24.76 7.88
N ASN A 156 5.79 25.10 6.94
CA ASN A 156 4.66 25.99 7.21
C ASN A 156 3.58 25.37 8.12
N LYS A 157 3.46 24.04 8.17
CA LYS A 157 2.56 23.35 9.13
C LYS A 157 2.94 23.63 10.58
N GLY A 158 4.22 23.85 10.88
CA GLY A 158 4.68 24.23 12.22
C GLY A 158 4.45 25.71 12.57
N SER A 159 4.20 26.56 11.57
CA SER A 159 3.99 28.00 11.75
C SER A 159 2.59 28.33 12.30
N VAL A 160 1.58 27.50 12.02
CA VAL A 160 0.18 27.75 12.43
C VAL A 160 -0.04 27.57 13.95
N PHE A 161 0.91 26.97 14.66
CA PHE A 161 0.86 26.77 16.12
C PHE A 161 1.83 27.66 16.91
N ARG A 162 2.48 28.65 16.27
CA ARG A 162 3.33 29.64 16.93
C ARG A 162 2.66 31.00 17.07
#